data_AF-A0A1H1PAL2-F1
#
_entry.id   AF-A0A1H1PAL2-F1
#
_cell.length_a   1.000
_cell.length_b   1.000
_cell.length_c   1.000
_cell.angle_alpha   90.00
_cell.angle_beta   90.00
_cell.angle_gamma   90.00
#
_symmetry.space_group_name_H-M   'P 1'
#
loop_
_entity.id
_entity.type
_entity.pdbx_description
1 polymer ?
#
loop_
_entity_poly.entity_id
_entity_poly.type
_entity_poly.pdbx_seq_one_letter_code
_entity_poly.pdbx_strand_id
1 'polypeptide(L)' 'MKKQCSPRDQLLESDVPPIIFCISPDDPIIKHIKAGQKVTYDLVRGDNGRYYAVNLKLA' A
#
# COMPACT_ATOMS: atom_id res chain seq x y z
N MET A 1 -27.08 -5.51 -18.62
CA MET A 1 -27.56 -4.99 -17.31
C MET A 1 -26.61 -3.89 -16.86
N LYS A 2 -27.08 -2.64 -16.74
CA LYS A 2 -26.26 -1.53 -16.24
C LYS A 2 -26.18 -1.61 -14.72
N LYS A 3 -25.00 -1.87 -14.17
CA LYS A 3 -24.67 -1.51 -12.79
C LYS A 3 -23.92 -0.20 -12.86
N GLN A 4 -24.60 0.90 -12.54
CA GLN A 4 -23.99 2.21 -12.43
C GLN A 4 -23.86 2.52 -10.94
N CYS A 5 -22.62 2.61 -10.45
CA CYS A 5 -22.30 3.15 -9.13
C CYS A 5 -21.45 4.40 -9.35
N SER A 6 -21.82 5.48 -8.66
CA SER A 6 -21.25 6.83 -8.77
C SER A 6 -19.92 6.98 -8.01
N PRO A 7 -19.17 8.08 -8.25
CA PRO A 7 -17.70 8.14 -8.17
C PRO A 7 -17.20 8.46 -6.75
N ARG A 8 -15.96 8.07 -6.44
CA ARG A 8 -15.41 8.19 -5.08
C ARG A 8 -14.11 9.01 -4.96
N ASP A 9 -13.95 10.05 -5.79
CA ASP A 9 -12.65 10.60 -6.19
C ASP A 9 -11.89 9.59 -7.05
N GLN A 10 -11.51 10.02 -8.25
CA GLN A 10 -10.64 9.26 -9.12
C GLN A 10 -9.32 9.08 -8.38
N LEU A 11 -9.18 7.99 -7.62
CA LEU A 11 -7.88 7.35 -7.48
C LEU A 11 -7.46 7.18 -8.94
N LEU A 12 -6.54 8.04 -9.44
CA LEU A 12 -5.85 7.75 -10.68
C LEU A 12 -5.50 6.28 -10.54
N GLU A 13 -6.09 5.43 -11.38
CA GLU A 13 -5.65 4.05 -11.49
C GLU A 13 -4.20 4.21 -11.89
N SER A 14 -3.33 4.22 -10.88
CA SER A 14 -1.92 4.29 -11.11
C SER A 14 -1.67 3.00 -11.85
N ASP A 15 -1.11 3.09 -13.05
CA ASP A 15 -0.61 1.92 -13.78
C ASP A 15 0.39 1.10 -12.92
N VAL A 16 0.82 1.68 -11.80
CA VAL A 16 1.59 1.02 -10.75
C VAL A 16 0.68 0.12 -9.91
N PRO A 17 0.89 -1.20 -9.95
CA PRO A 17 0.14 -2.13 -9.11
C PRO A 17 0.38 -1.81 -7.62
N PRO A 18 -0.62 -2.07 -6.74
CA PRO A 18 -0.46 -1.85 -5.33
C PRO A 18 0.71 -2.67 -4.78
N ILE A 19 1.52 -2.06 -3.91
CA ILE A 19 2.62 -2.76 -3.23
C ILE A 19 2.15 -3.36 -1.91
N ILE A 20 2.58 -4.60 -1.66
CA ILE A 20 2.19 -5.36 -0.46
C ILE A 20 3.29 -5.23 0.59
N PHE A 21 2.90 -4.97 1.83
CA PHE A 21 3.76 -5.03 3.01
C PHE A 21 3.04 -5.76 4.15
N CYS A 22 3.81 -6.32 5.08
CA CYS A 22 3.31 -6.96 6.29
C CYS A 22 3.90 -6.25 7.50
N ILE A 23 3.06 -5.93 8.48
CA ILE A 23 3.48 -5.35 9.77
C ILE A 23 3.12 -6.37 10.84
N SER A 24 4.06 -6.66 11.76
CA SER A 24 3.76 -7.47 12.93
C SER A 24 2.71 -6.75 13.79
N PRO A 25 1.70 -7.45 14.35
CA PRO A 25 0.74 -6.80 15.25
C PRO A 25 1.40 -6.13 16.47
N ASP A 26 2.59 -6.58 16.86
CA ASP A 26 3.37 -6.00 17.96
C ASP A 26 4.19 -4.76 17.56
N ASP A 27 4.30 -4.46 16.27
CA ASP A 27 5.08 -3.32 15.79
C ASP A 27 4.34 -1.99 16.11
N PRO A 28 4.97 -1.04 16.82
CA PRO A 28 4.33 0.22 17.18
C PRO A 28 3.88 1.04 15.97
N ILE A 29 4.47 0.86 14.79
CA ILE A 29 4.12 1.61 13.58
C ILE A 29 2.63 1.43 13.18
N ILE A 30 2.01 0.30 13.54
CA ILE A 30 0.59 0.03 13.25
C ILE A 30 -0.35 1.05 13.89
N LYS A 31 0.05 1.67 15.01
CA LYS A 31 -0.72 2.70 15.71
C LYS A 31 -0.60 4.09 15.07
N HIS A 32 0.43 4.27 14.24
CA HIS A 32 0.82 5.57 13.72
C HIS A 32 0.57 5.72 12.22
N ILE A 33 0.50 4.61 11.48
CA ILE A 33 0.20 4.62 10.04
C ILE A 33 -1.29 4.97 9.80
N LYS A 34 -1.54 5.90 8.88
CA LYS A 34 -2.90 6.35 8.52
C LYS A 34 -3.09 6.37 7.00
N ALA A 35 -4.33 6.19 6.55
CA ALA A 35 -4.66 6.33 5.14
C ALA A 35 -4.32 7.74 4.64
N GLY A 36 -3.72 7.82 3.44
CA GLY A 36 -3.24 9.08 2.85
C GLY A 36 -1.89 9.58 3.38
N GLN A 37 -1.32 8.93 4.40
CA GLN A 37 0.01 9.28 4.91
C GLN A 37 1.11 8.81 3.95
N LYS A 38 2.11 9.67 3.72
CA LYS A 38 3.31 9.30 2.96
C LYS A 38 4.26 8.49 3.84
N VAL A 39 4.84 7.45 3.26
CA VAL A 39 5.80 6.56 3.91
C VAL A 39 6.97 6.31 2.98
N THR A 40 8.09 5.91 3.56
CA THR A 40 9.26 5.41 2.82
C THR A 40 9.43 3.92 3.10
N TYR A 41 9.96 3.19 2.12
CA TYR A 41 10.15 1.74 2.20
C TYR A 41 11.26 1.32 1.23
N ASP A 42 11.83 0.16 1.49
CA ASP A 42 12.73 -0.51 0.55
C ASP A 42 11.92 -1.48 -0.31
N LEU A 43 12.22 -1.51 -1.62
CA LEU A 43 11.55 -2.38 -2.59
C LEU A 43 12.35 -3.67 -2.77
N VAL A 44 11.73 -4.82 -2.53
CA VAL A 44 12.36 -6.14 -2.67
C VAL A 44 11.52 -7.03 -3.59
N ARG A 45 12.18 -7.81 -4.45
CA ARG A 45 11.52 -8.81 -5.30
C ARG A 45 11.52 -10.16 -4.58
N GLY A 46 10.34 -10.74 -4.36
CA GLY A 46 10.19 -12.08 -3.81
C GLY A 46 10.38 -13.17 -4.86
N ASP A 47 10.52 -14.42 -4.42
CA ASP A 47 10.77 -15.58 -5.28
C ASP A 47 9.62 -15.89 -6.24
N ASN A 48 8.40 -15.44 -5.91
CA ASN A 48 7.24 -15.49 -6.78
C ASN A 48 7.22 -14.40 -7.87
N GLY A 49 8.31 -13.63 -7.98
CA GLY A 49 8.49 -12.55 -8.94
C GLY A 49 7.76 -11.25 -8.60
N ARG A 50 7.00 -11.18 -7.50
CA ARG A 50 6.28 -9.97 -7.06
C ARG A 50 7.18 -9.05 -6.25
N TYR A 51 6.84 -7.76 -6.24
CA TYR A 51 7.51 -6.78 -5.40
C TYR A 51 6.80 -6.61 -4.05
N TYR A 52 7.60 -6.41 -3.02
CA TYR A 52 7.19 -6.22 -1.64
C TYR A 52 7.88 -4.99 -1.06
N ALA A 53 7.17 -4.27 -0.20
CA ALA A 53 7.75 -3.19 0.58
C ALA A 53 8.21 -3.71 1.95
N VAL A 54 9.45 -3.41 2.31
CA VAL A 54 10.06 -3.75 3.60
C VAL A 54 10.65 -2.50 4.26
N ASN A 55 11.01 -2.60 5.54
CA ASN A 55 11.60 -1.50 6.31
C ASN A 55 10.77 -0.21 6.25
N LEU A 56 9.45 -0.33 6.40
CA LEU A 56 8.52 0.80 6.28
C LEU A 56 8.81 1.84 7.37
N LYS A 57 8.94 3.10 6.97
CA LYS A 57 9.17 4.24 7.87
C LYS A 57 8.18 5.34 7.56
N LEU A 58 7.62 5.93 8.61
CA LEU A 58 6.81 7.13 8.49
C LEU A 58 7.72 8.30 8.08
N ALA A 59 7.29 9.09 7.09
CA ALA A 59 7.99 10.29 6.64
C ALA A 59 7.74 11.50 7.56
#